data_AF-A0A4Q3WBU0-F1
#
_entry.id   AF-A0A4Q3WBU0-F1
#
_cell.length_a   1.000
_cell.length_b   1.000
_cell.length_c   1.000
_cell.angle_alpha   90.00
_cell.angle_beta   90.00
_cell.angle_gamma   90.00
#
_symmetry.space_group_name_H-M   'P 1'
#
loop_
_entity.id
_entity.type
_entity.pdbx_description
1 polymer ?
#
loop_
_entity_poly.entity_id
_entity_poly.type
_entity_poly.pdbx_seq_one_letter_code
_entity_poly.pdbx_strand_id
1 'polypeptide(L)'
;GLYHLAILYPTRAALADALRRLVKANWSLDGASDHGVSEALYLRDPDGNGVELYRDRPQDQWPRNAEGEIEMITQMLDLEDLLREKSN
;
A
#
# COMPACT_ATOMS: atom_id res chain seq x y z
N GLY A 1 -5.97 -22.01 0.57
CA GLY A 1 -4.71 -21.70 -0.13
C GLY A 1 -4.13 -20.42 0.45
N LEU A 2 -2.92 -20.02 0.04
CA LEU A 2 -2.33 -18.72 0.38
C LEU A 2 -3.27 -17.59 -0.07
N TYR A 3 -3.50 -16.58 0.78
CA TYR A 3 -4.32 -15.43 0.41
C TYR A 3 -3.50 -14.43 -0.44
N HIS A 4 -2.40 -13.92 0.11
CA HIS A 4 -1.35 -13.21 -0.62
C HIS A 4 -0.01 -13.29 0.15
N LEU A 5 1.07 -12.85 -0.47
CA LEU A 5 2.33 -12.48 0.21
C LEU A 5 2.45 -10.95 0.24
N ALA A 6 3.00 -10.39 1.31
CA ALA A 6 3.18 -8.94 1.46
C ALA A 6 4.66 -8.55 1.44
N ILE A 7 4.99 -7.47 0.73
CA ILE A 7 6.33 -6.89 0.63
C ILE A 7 6.30 -5.48 1.22
N LEU A 8 7.05 -5.30 2.32
CA LEU A 8 7.18 -4.02 3.00
C LEU A 8 8.23 -3.13 2.32
N TYR A 9 7.82 -1.90 1.97
CA TYR A 9 8.69 -0.85 1.47
C TYR A 9 9.13 0.10 2.59
N PRO A 10 10.38 0.61 2.55
CA PRO A 10 10.92 1.42 3.65
C PRO A 10 10.35 2.84 3.70
N THR A 11 9.84 3.35 2.58
CA THR A 11 9.31 4.72 2.47
C THR A 11 8.10 4.79 1.54
N ARG A 12 7.26 5.81 1.72
CA ARG A 12 6.12 6.08 0.83
C ARG A 12 6.58 6.34 -0.61
N ALA A 13 7.70 7.04 -0.79
CA ALA A 13 8.33 7.24 -2.10
C ALA A 13 8.74 5.92 -2.78
N ALA A 14 9.25 4.94 -2.02
CA ALA A 14 9.62 3.64 -2.57
C ALA A 14 8.39 2.82 -3.00
N LEU A 15 7.27 2.93 -2.26
CA LEU A 15 5.98 2.36 -2.70
C LEU A 15 5.46 3.06 -3.96
N ALA A 16 5.58 4.39 -4.04
CA ALA A 16 5.23 5.15 -5.24
C ALA A 16 6.08 4.73 -6.46
N ASP A 17 7.37 4.48 -6.28
CA ASP A 17 8.24 3.94 -7.33
C ASP A 17 7.79 2.56 -7.81
N ALA A 18 7.31 1.70 -6.90
CA ALA A 18 6.72 0.42 -7.27
C ALA A 18 5.46 0.62 -8.12
N LEU A 19 4.55 1.51 -7.72
CA LEU A 19 3.36 1.86 -8.51
C LEU A 19 3.72 2.37 -9.90
N ARG A 20 4.71 3.27 -10.03
CA ARG A 20 5.19 3.75 -11.34
C ARG A 20 5.67 2.63 -12.24
N ARG A 21 6.37 1.64 -11.68
CA ARG A 21 6.85 0.46 -12.44
C ARG A 21 5.69 -0.39 -12.93
N LEU A 22 4.67 -0.61 -12.10
CA LEU A 22 3.45 -1.33 -12.50
C LEU A 22 2.72 -0.60 -13.63
N VAL A 23 2.51 0.71 -13.50
CA VAL A 23 1.89 1.54 -14.54
C VAL A 23 2.69 1.47 -15.85
N LYS A 24 4.02 1.63 -15.78
CA LYS A 24 4.90 1.55 -16.96
C LYS A 24 4.85 0.16 -17.62
N ALA A 25 4.68 -0.90 -16.84
CA ALA A 25 4.54 -2.26 -17.32
C ALA A 25 3.11 -2.59 -17.80
N ASN A 26 2.17 -1.64 -17.71
CA ASN A 26 0.75 -1.86 -17.96
C ASN A 26 0.19 -3.04 -17.14
N TRP A 27 0.64 -3.16 -15.89
CA TRP A 27 0.20 -4.19 -14.95
C TRP A 27 -0.98 -3.69 -14.13
N SER A 28 -2.06 -4.46 -14.08
CA SER A 28 -3.28 -4.09 -13.36
C SER A 28 -3.15 -4.34 -11.86
N LEU A 29 -3.78 -3.47 -11.07
CA LEU A 29 -4.03 -3.71 -9.65
C LEU A 29 -5.38 -4.40 -9.47
N ASP A 30 -5.44 -5.34 -8.54
CA ASP A 30 -6.69 -5.91 -8.01
C ASP A 30 -7.37 -4.93 -7.05
N GLY A 31 -6.60 -4.04 -6.41
CA GLY A 31 -7.10 -2.98 -5.53
C GLY A 31 -5.98 -2.17 -4.88
N ALA A 32 -6.35 -1.12 -4.14
CA ALA A 32 -5.43 -0.33 -3.33
C ALA A 32 -6.16 0.26 -2.12
N SER A 33 -5.54 0.17 -0.95
CA SER A 33 -6.19 0.52 0.32
C SER A 33 -5.31 1.39 1.21
N ASP A 34 -5.92 2.34 1.89
CA ASP A 34 -5.38 3.02 3.06
C ASP A 34 -6.03 2.42 4.32
N HIS A 35 -5.19 1.82 5.16
CA HIS A 35 -5.61 1.20 6.41
C HIS A 35 -5.48 2.11 7.63
N GLY A 36 -5.06 3.37 7.44
CA GLY A 36 -4.73 4.32 8.48
C GLY A 36 -3.40 4.02 9.19
N VAL A 37 -2.99 2.76 9.24
CA VAL A 37 -1.68 2.30 9.75
C VAL A 37 -0.70 1.97 8.62
N SER A 38 -1.21 1.65 7.43
CA SER A 38 -0.41 1.30 6.25
C SER A 38 -1.14 1.68 4.96
N GLU A 39 -0.38 1.86 3.88
CA GLU A 39 -0.90 2.03 2.52
C GLU A 39 -0.46 0.82 1.69
N ALA A 40 -1.38 0.23 0.93
CA ALA A 40 -1.18 -1.04 0.24
C ALA A 40 -1.69 -1.04 -1.20
N LEU A 41 -0.97 -1.73 -2.08
CA LEU A 41 -1.33 -2.04 -3.46
C LEU A 41 -1.47 -3.55 -3.61
N TYR A 42 -2.61 -4.01 -4.14
CA TYR A 42 -2.90 -5.42 -4.35
C TYR A 42 -2.84 -5.74 -5.84
N LEU A 43 -2.16 -6.83 -6.18
CA LEU A 43 -2.00 -7.32 -7.54
C LEU A 43 -1.81 -8.83 -7.55
N ARG A 44 -1.79 -9.40 -8.75
CA ARG A 44 -1.38 -10.79 -8.96
C ARG A 44 -0.03 -10.85 -9.63
N ASP A 45 0.77 -11.85 -9.30
CA ASP A 45 1.94 -12.23 -10.08
C ASP A 45 1.54 -12.98 -11.37
N PRO A 46 2.48 -13.30 -12.27
CA PRO A 46 2.18 -14.03 -13.52
C PRO A 46 1.52 -15.41 -13.32
N ASP A 47 1.70 -16.04 -12.15
CA ASP A 47 1.11 -17.34 -11.80
C ASP A 47 -0.26 -17.20 -11.12
N GLY A 48 -0.73 -15.96 -10.91
CA GLY A 48 -2.02 -15.65 -10.30
C GLY A 48 -2.01 -15.57 -8.77
N ASN A 49 -0.84 -15.66 -8.12
CA ASN A 49 -0.71 -15.54 -6.68
C ASN A 49 -0.95 -14.10 -6.25
N GLY A 50 -1.67 -13.91 -5.15
CA GLY A 50 -1.87 -12.58 -4.56
C GLY A 50 -0.56 -12.01 -4.04
N VAL A 51 -0.30 -10.75 -4.38
CA VAL A 51 0.83 -9.96 -3.88
C VAL A 51 0.28 -8.65 -3.32
N GLU A 52 0.79 -8.26 -2.17
CA GLU A 52 0.57 -6.96 -1.57
C GLU A 52 1.92 -6.21 -1.51
N LEU A 53 1.96 -5.00 -2.06
CA LEU A 53 3.08 -4.08 -1.89
C LEU A 53 2.61 -2.99 -0.93
N TYR A 54 3.26 -2.85 0.22
CA TYR A 54 2.76 -1.93 1.24
C TYR A 54 3.87 -1.18 1.96
N ARG A 55 3.47 -0.12 2.65
CA ARG A 55 4.33 0.66 3.53
C ARG A 55 3.57 1.04 4.80
N ASP A 56 4.21 0.82 5.95
CA ASP A 56 3.69 1.26 7.25
C ASP A 56 3.84 2.77 7.43
N ARG A 57 2.81 3.41 7.95
CA ARG A 57 2.92 4.78 8.47
C ARG A 57 3.79 4.79 9.72
N PRO A 58 4.45 5.91 10.03
CA PRO A 58 5.13 6.08 11.31
C PRO A 58 4.10 5.85 12.43
N GLN A 59 4.46 5.10 13.47
CA GLN A 59 3.52 4.65 14.50
C GLN A 59 2.85 5.80 15.28
N ASP A 60 3.51 6.97 15.34
CA ASP A 60 2.98 8.19 15.93
C ASP A 60 1.86 8.83 15.09
N GLN A 61 1.68 8.41 13.84
CA GLN A 61 0.60 8.83 12.94
C GLN A 61 -0.55 7.83 12.88
N TRP A 62 -0.47 6.70 13.61
CA TRP A 62 -1.52 5.70 13.58
C TRP A 62 -2.80 6.25 14.26
N PRO A 63 -3.97 6.08 13.64
CA PRO A 63 -5.24 6.51 14.22
C PRO A 63 -5.49 5.80 15.55
N ARG A 64 -6.02 6.55 16.51
CA ARG A 64 -6.38 6.04 17.85
C ARG A 64 -7.77 6.52 18.25
N ASN A 65 -8.53 5.64 18.92
CA ASN A 65 -9.81 5.99 19.51
C ASN A 65 -9.64 6.82 20.80
N ALA A 66 -10.76 7.19 21.44
CA ALA A 66 -10.76 8.00 22.66
C ALA A 66 -10.07 7.29 23.85
N GLU A 67 -10.01 5.96 23.81
CA GLU A 67 -9.37 5.08 24.78
C GLU A 67 -7.87 4.87 24.50
N GLY A 68 -7.36 5.39 23.38
CA GLY A 68 -5.95 5.31 22.97
C GLY A 68 -5.56 4.04 22.21
N GLU A 69 -6.52 3.19 21.87
CA GLU A 69 -6.32 1.96 21.10
C GLU A 69 -6.21 2.27 19.61
N ILE A 70 -5.48 1.45 18.85
CA ILE A 70 -5.30 1.63 17.40
C ILE A 70 -6.63 1.38 16.68
N GLU A 71 -7.06 2.34 15.85
CA GLU A 71 -8.28 2.24 15.06
C GLU A 71 -7.95 2.05 13.57
N MET A 72 -7.79 0.79 13.14
CA MET A 72 -7.60 0.52 11.71
C MET A 72 -8.86 0.87 10.92
N ILE A 73 -8.65 1.56 9.81
CA ILE A 73 -9.70 1.88 8.83
C ILE A 73 -9.47 1.07 7.56
N THR A 74 -10.39 1.15 6.61
CA THR A 74 -10.14 0.70 5.23
C THR A 74 -10.82 1.67 4.29
N GLN A 75 -10.01 2.41 3.55
CA GLN A 75 -10.47 3.38 2.56
C GLN A 75 -9.73 3.13 1.24
N MET A 76 -10.30 3.65 0.15
CA MET A 76 -9.58 3.65 -1.14
C MET A 76 -8.33 4.51 -1.02
N LEU A 77 -7.18 3.96 -1.43
CA LEU A 77 -5.94 4.71 -1.49
C LEU A 77 -6.00 5.74 -2.64
N ASP A 78 -5.59 6.97 -2.38
CA ASP A 78 -5.41 7.98 -3.42
C ASP A 78 -4.11 7.68 -4.21
N LEU A 79 -4.28 7.00 -5.35
CA LEU A 79 -3.17 6.62 -6.23
C LEU A 79 -2.52 7.84 -6.91
N GLU A 80 -3.27 8.91 -7.16
CA GLU A 80 -2.71 10.12 -7.75
C GLU A 80 -1.82 10.84 -6.75
N ASP A 81 -2.24 10.92 -5.49
CA ASP A 81 -1.42 11.46 -4.40
C ASP A 81 -0.16 10.62 -4.19
N LEU A 82 -0.27 9.29 -4.16
CA LEU A 82 0.88 8.41 -4.07
C LEU A 82 1.85 8.63 -5.24
N LEU A 83 1.35 8.79 -6.47
CA LEU A 83 2.19 9.05 -7.65
C LEU A 83 2.89 10.42 -7.64
N ARG A 84 2.49 11.35 -6.77
CA ARG A 84 3.16 12.65 -6.60
C ARG A 84 4.39 12.60 -5.68
N GLU A 85 4.57 11.53 -4.91
CA GLU A 85 5.74 11.35 -4.03
C GLU A 85 7.05 11.39 -4.81
N LYS A 86 8.00 12.26 -4.44
CA LYS A 86 9.28 12.35 -5.17
C LYS A 86 10.12 11.11 -4.89
N SER A 87 10.66 10.49 -5.95
CA SER A 87 11.69 9.48 -5.82
C SER A 87 12.91 10.09 -5.10
N ASN A 88 13.50 9.34 -4.17
CA ASN A 88 14.72 9.74 -3.47
C ASN A 88 15.96 9.54 -4.35
#